data_AF-A0A662M197-F1
#
_entry.id   AF-A0A662M197-F1
#
_cell.length_a   1.000
_cell.length_b   1.000
_cell.length_c   1.000
_cell.angle_alpha   90.00
_cell.angle_beta   90.00
_cell.angle_gamma   90.00
#
_symmetry.space_group_name_H-M   'P 1'
#
loop_
_entity.id
_entity.type
_entity.pdbx_description
1 polymer ?
#
loop_
_entity_poly.entity_id
_entity_poly.type
_entity_poly.pdbx_seq_one_letter_code
_entity_poly.pdbx_strand_id
1 'polypeptide(L)'
;SEISSVPVSILGVNLVVLNTKVTISEILWIIIGIVIASVLIYATIIKGKENLTLAASMIVGVLIMPFGYFLYEFFYTNPIVLGLPAEQAFVEIPVNIAQALTGMALAMPIVVFLREAGGTSD
;
A
#
# COMPACT_ATOMS: atom_id res chain seq x y z
N SER A 1 11.24 -1.69 -20.90
CA SER A 1 12.27 -1.80 -19.85
C SER A 1 13.55 -1.22 -20.39
N GLU A 2 14.04 -0.13 -19.81
CA GLU A 2 15.35 0.41 -20.13
C GLU A 2 16.34 -0.14 -19.09
N ILE A 3 17.37 -0.83 -19.57
CA ILE A 3 18.44 -1.37 -18.71
C ILE A 3 19.54 -0.32 -18.72
N SER A 4 19.72 0.37 -17.59
CA SER A 4 20.84 1.29 -17.40
C SER A 4 21.73 0.79 -16.28
N SER A 5 23.00 0.58 -16.59
CA SER A 5 24.02 0.16 -15.62
C SER A 5 24.70 1.39 -15.06
N VAL A 6 24.52 1.65 -13.76
CA VAL A 6 25.28 2.69 -13.05
C VAL A 6 26.36 1.98 -12.23
N PRO A 7 27.66 2.24 -12.48
CA PRO A 7 28.72 1.70 -11.65
C PRO A 7 28.69 2.41 -10.29
N VAL A 8 28.46 1.67 -9.21
CA VAL A 8 28.51 2.20 -7.84
C VAL A 8 29.70 1.58 -7.13
N SER A 9 30.63 2.42 -6.66
CA SER A 9 31.80 1.98 -5.90
C SER A 9 31.55 2.20 -4.42
N ILE A 10 31.42 1.11 -3.66
CA ILE A 10 31.28 1.14 -2.20
C ILE A 10 32.50 0.43 -1.62
N LEU A 11 33.29 1.14 -0.81
CA LEU A 11 34.48 0.59 -0.14
C LEU A 11 35.49 -0.11 -1.09
N GLY A 12 35.66 0.42 -2.30
CA GLY A 12 36.60 -0.14 -3.30
C GLY A 12 36.06 -1.35 -4.07
N VAL A 13 34.83 -1.79 -3.79
CA VAL A 13 34.14 -2.83 -4.55
C VAL A 13 33.24 -2.15 -5.58
N ASN A 14 33.54 -2.38 -6.86
CA ASN A 14 32.72 -1.88 -7.96
C ASN A 14 31.55 -2.84 -8.19
N LEU A 15 30.35 -2.43 -7.80
CA LEU A 15 29.11 -3.17 -8.03
C LEU A 15 28.38 -2.57 -9.23
N VAL A 16 28.05 -3.42 -10.20
CA VAL A 16 27.17 -3.05 -11.33
C VAL A 16 25.73 -3.25 -10.86
N VAL A 17 25.10 -2.16 -10.42
CA VAL A 17 23.69 -2.21 -10.03
C VAL A 17 22.84 -2.09 -11.30
N LEU A 18 22.07 -3.14 -11.59
CA LEU A 18 21.09 -3.15 -12.68
C LEU A 18 19.90 -2.28 -12.26
N ASN A 19 19.79 -1.07 -12.82
CA ASN A 19 18.61 -0.24 -12.63
C ASN A 19 17.52 -0.71 -13.61
N THR A 20 16.46 -1.31 -13.08
CA THR A 20 15.30 -1.76 -13.86
C THR A 20 14.12 -0.85 -13.55
N LYS A 21 13.69 -0.04 -14.52
CA LYS A 21 12.45 0.72 -14.42
C LYS A 21 11.28 -0.13 -14.94
N VAL A 22 10.34 -0.44 -14.05
CA VAL A 22 9.07 -1.08 -14.40
C VAL A 22 8.00 0.01 -14.42
N THR A 23 7.53 0.34 -15.63
CA THR A 23 6.40 1.25 -15.81
C THR A 23 5.10 0.44 -15.76
N ILE A 24 4.36 0.56 -14.67
CA ILE A 24 3.00 0.01 -14.57
C ILE A 24 2.04 0.95 -15.30
N SER A 25 1.14 0.39 -16.09
CA SER A 25 0.13 1.18 -16.82
C SER A 25 -0.84 1.87 -15.85
N GLU A 26 -1.11 3.15 -16.08
CA GLU A 26 -2.10 3.93 -15.31
C GLU A 26 -3.50 3.30 -15.33
N ILE A 27 -3.84 2.58 -16.42
CA ILE A 27 -5.09 1.85 -16.57
C ILE A 27 -5.21 0.73 -15.53
N LEU A 28 -4.09 0.06 -15.24
CA LEU A 28 -4.04 -1.02 -14.24
C LEU A 28 -4.36 -0.48 -12.84
N TRP A 29 -3.87 0.72 -12.51
CA TRP A 29 -4.19 1.40 -11.25
C TRP A 29 -5.65 1.81 -11.16
N ILE A 30 -6.24 2.30 -12.25
CA ILE A 30 -7.67 2.63 -12.31
C ILE A 30 -8.53 1.37 -12.09
N ILE A 31 -8.16 0.25 -12.72
CA ILE A 31 -8.87 -1.03 -12.55
C ILE A 31 -8.79 -1.50 -11.09
N ILE A 32 -7.60 -1.46 -10.48
CA ILE A 32 -7.40 -1.83 -9.06
C ILE A 32 -8.28 -0.96 -8.15
N GLY A 33 -8.30 0.36 -8.39
CA GLY A 33 -9.13 1.30 -7.63
C GLY A 33 -10.62 1.00 -7.75
N ILE A 34 -11.11 0.72 -8.97
CA ILE A 34 -12.51 0.35 -9.21
C ILE A 34 -12.88 -0.95 -8.48
N VAL A 35 -12.01 -1.96 -8.52
CA VAL A 35 -12.24 -3.24 -7.83
C VAL A 35 -12.33 -3.04 -6.32
N ILE A 36 -11.38 -2.31 -5.73
CA ILE A 36 -11.37 -2.02 -4.29
C ILE A 36 -12.62 -1.25 -3.87
N ALA A 37 -12.97 -0.17 -4.59
CA ALA A 37 -14.15 0.63 -4.30
C ALA A 37 -15.43 -0.21 -4.39
N SER A 38 -15.54 -1.06 -5.41
CA SER A 38 -16.69 -1.95 -5.59
C SER A 38 -16.81 -2.96 -4.44
N VAL A 39 -15.70 -3.54 -3.97
CA VAL A 39 -15.68 -4.47 -2.84
C VAL A 39 -16.11 -3.78 -1.54
N LEU A 40 -15.59 -2.57 -1.27
CA LEU A 40 -15.93 -1.82 -0.06
C LEU A 40 -17.40 -1.36 -0.06
N ILE A 41 -17.90 -0.89 -1.21
CA ILE A 41 -19.31 -0.50 -1.37
C ILE A 41 -20.22 -1.72 -1.18
N TYR A 42 -19.89 -2.85 -1.83
CA TYR A 42 -20.64 -4.10 -1.68
C TYR A 42 -20.68 -4.58 -0.22
N ALA A 43 -19.54 -4.58 0.47
CA ALA A 43 -19.45 -4.97 1.88
C ALA A 43 -20.28 -4.05 2.79
N THR A 44 -20.31 -2.75 2.50
CA THR A 44 -21.04 -1.75 3.28
C THR A 44 -22.55 -1.82 3.05
N ILE A 45 -22.99 -2.09 1.81
CA ILE A 45 -24.41 -2.22 1.44
C ILE A 45 -25.01 -3.50 2.04
N ILE A 46 -24.28 -4.62 2.02
CA ILE A 46 -24.81 -5.90 2.49
C ILE A 46 -24.88 -6.00 4.02
N LYS A 47 -23.90 -5.45 4.74
CA LYS A 47 -23.80 -5.62 6.20
C LYS A 47 -24.24 -4.39 7.01
N GLY A 48 -25.32 -3.75 6.55
CA GLY A 48 -25.86 -2.47 7.03
C GLY A 48 -25.66 -2.15 8.52
N LYS A 49 -25.19 -0.92 8.77
CA LYS A 49 -25.01 -0.21 10.06
C LYS A 49 -24.15 -0.86 11.16
N GLU A 50 -24.18 -2.18 11.31
CA GLU A 50 -23.55 -2.90 12.43
C GLU A 50 -22.02 -3.04 12.26
N ASN A 51 -21.50 -2.79 11.06
CA ASN A 51 -20.06 -2.89 10.76
C ASN A 51 -19.36 -1.54 10.55
N LEU A 52 -20.01 -0.41 10.85
CA LEU A 52 -19.41 0.92 10.66
C LEU A 52 -18.19 1.15 11.57
N THR A 53 -18.28 0.74 12.83
CA THR A 53 -17.17 0.85 13.80
C THR A 53 -16.00 -0.04 13.41
N LEU A 54 -16.28 -1.25 12.91
CA LEU A 54 -15.26 -2.18 12.41
C LEU A 54 -14.61 -1.67 11.12
N ALA A 55 -15.39 -1.15 10.18
CA ALA A 55 -14.87 -0.55 8.96
C ALA A 55 -14.00 0.68 9.28
N ALA A 56 -14.43 1.53 10.21
CA ALA A 56 -13.67 2.70 10.65
C ALA A 56 -12.34 2.30 11.32
N SER A 57 -12.35 1.31 12.22
CA SER A 57 -11.13 0.84 12.88
C SER A 57 -10.16 0.16 11.91
N MET A 58 -10.68 -0.61 10.94
CA MET A 58 -9.88 -1.20 9.88
C MET A 58 -9.26 -0.12 8.99
N ILE A 59 -10.01 0.90 8.57
CA ILE A 59 -9.46 2.01 7.76
C ILE A 59 -8.34 2.72 8.52
N VAL A 60 -8.56 3.07 9.80
CA VAL A 60 -7.53 3.71 10.62
C VAL A 60 -6.28 2.83 10.72
N GLY A 61 -6.44 1.53 11.00
CA GLY A 61 -5.32 0.60 11.10
C GLY A 61 -4.55 0.44 9.79
N VAL A 62 -5.27 0.35 8.67
CA VAL A 62 -4.71 0.18 7.32
C VAL A 62 -3.92 1.42 6.89
N LEU A 63 -4.30 2.62 7.33
CA LEU A 63 -3.60 3.87 7.02
C LEU A 63 -2.32 4.10 7.83
N ILE A 64 -2.10 3.39 8.94
CA ILE A 64 -0.87 3.51 9.75
C ILE A 64 0.36 3.16 8.90
N MET A 65 0.28 2.09 8.09
CA MET A 65 1.42 1.63 7.29
C MET A 65 1.81 2.66 6.21
N PRO A 66 0.91 3.13 5.32
CA PRO A 66 1.26 4.15 4.33
C PRO A 66 1.78 5.45 4.96
N PHE A 67 1.21 5.85 6.11
CA PHE A 67 1.69 7.02 6.83
C PHE A 67 3.11 6.82 7.38
N GLY A 68 3.38 5.68 8.02
CA GLY A 68 4.73 5.34 8.50
C GLY A 68 5.75 5.29 7.36
N TYR A 69 5.38 4.70 6.23
CA TYR A 69 6.24 4.63 5.04
C TYR A 69 6.54 6.01 4.48
N PHE A 70 5.53 6.86 4.37
CA PHE A 70 5.71 8.26 3.95
C PHE A 70 6.67 9.01 4.88
N LEU A 71 6.48 8.93 6.20
CA LEU A 71 7.38 9.59 7.15
C LEU A 71 8.82 9.06 7.02
N TYR A 72 8.98 7.74 6.88
CA TYR A 72 10.28 7.11 6.73
C TYR A 72 10.99 7.56 5.45
N GLU A 73 10.30 7.58 4.30
CA GLU A 73 10.90 8.01 3.05
C GLU A 73 11.17 9.52 3.01
N PHE A 74 10.22 10.33 3.49
CA PHE A 74 10.31 11.78 3.44
C PHE A 74 11.44 12.31 4.34
N PHE A 75 11.59 11.78 5.55
CA PHE A 75 12.58 12.28 6.52
C PHE A 75 13.91 11.55 6.52
N TYR A 76 13.93 10.28 6.08
CA TYR A 76 15.12 9.45 6.21
C TYR A 76 15.61 8.92 4.86
N THR A 77 14.85 8.04 4.21
CA THR A 77 15.38 7.28 3.07
C THR A 77 15.72 8.17 1.88
N ASN A 78 14.82 9.08 1.48
CA ASN A 78 15.08 9.95 0.33
C ASN A 78 16.22 10.93 0.63
N PRO A 79 16.14 11.81 1.66
CA PRO A 79 17.17 12.82 1.87
C PRO A 79 18.50 12.26 2.42
N ILE A 80 18.47 11.29 3.33
CA ILE A 80 19.66 10.84 4.07
C ILE A 80 20.34 9.66 3.37
N VAL A 81 19.56 8.66 2.91
CA VAL A 81 20.12 7.42 2.38
C VAL A 81 20.37 7.49 0.88
N LEU A 82 19.42 8.04 0.12
CA LEU A 82 19.45 8.05 -1.35
C LEU A 82 19.91 9.39 -1.94
N GLY A 83 19.93 10.46 -1.15
CA GLY A 83 20.24 11.82 -1.62
C GLY A 83 19.21 12.37 -2.61
N LEU A 84 17.98 11.87 -2.55
CA LEU A 84 16.84 12.28 -3.37
C LEU A 84 16.02 13.37 -2.67
N PRO A 85 15.29 14.23 -3.42
CA PRO A 85 14.34 15.17 -2.84
C PRO A 85 13.28 14.46 -1.99
N ALA A 86 12.97 15.01 -0.82
CA ALA A 86 12.00 14.43 0.12
C ALA A 86 10.61 14.29 -0.52
N GLU A 87 10.26 15.20 -1.44
CA GLU A 87 9.00 15.22 -2.17
C GLU A 87 8.79 13.98 -3.05
N GLN A 88 9.83 13.21 -3.37
CA GLN A 88 9.64 11.95 -4.09
C GLN A 88 8.83 10.92 -3.28
N ALA A 89 8.76 11.05 -1.96
CA ALA A 89 7.93 10.20 -1.10
C ALA A 89 6.43 10.32 -1.42
N PHE A 90 5.98 11.43 -2.03
CA PHE A 90 4.58 11.59 -2.44
C PHE A 90 4.18 10.61 -3.56
N VAL A 91 5.14 10.13 -4.35
CA VAL A 91 4.89 9.19 -5.45
C VAL A 91 4.53 7.80 -4.94
N GLU A 92 5.01 7.43 -3.75
CA GLU A 92 4.76 6.11 -3.14
C GLU A 92 3.46 6.05 -2.35
N ILE A 93 2.87 7.19 -1.98
CA ILE A 93 1.62 7.24 -1.21
C ILE A 93 0.46 6.48 -1.90
N PRO A 94 0.17 6.67 -3.20
CA PRO A 94 -0.92 5.94 -3.87
C PRO A 94 -0.69 4.43 -3.90
N VAL A 95 0.57 4.00 -4.11
CA VAL A 95 0.96 2.58 -4.16
C VAL A 95 0.75 1.94 -2.79
N ASN A 96 1.23 2.58 -1.73
CA ASN A 96 1.09 2.09 -0.37
C ASN A 96 -0.37 2.06 0.08
N ILE A 97 -1.17 3.07 -0.25
CA ILE A 97 -2.61 3.07 0.01
C ILE A 97 -3.29 1.91 -0.72
N ALA A 98 -3.00 1.70 -2.00
CA ALA A 98 -3.59 0.62 -2.76
C ALA A 98 -3.20 -0.76 -2.21
N GLN A 99 -1.95 -0.95 -1.80
CA GLN A 99 -1.50 -2.16 -1.10
C GLN A 99 -2.27 -2.38 0.20
N ALA A 100 -2.43 -1.32 0.99
CA ALA A 100 -3.13 -1.37 2.27
C ALA A 100 -4.61 -1.74 2.09
N LEU A 101 -5.30 -1.11 1.12
CA LEU A 101 -6.68 -1.42 0.78
C LEU A 101 -6.85 -2.82 0.18
N THR A 102 -5.90 -3.30 -0.62
CA THR A 102 -5.89 -4.67 -1.12
C THR A 102 -5.78 -5.68 0.03
N GLY A 103 -4.88 -5.44 0.98
CA GLY A 103 -4.78 -6.24 2.20
C GLY A 103 -6.06 -6.24 3.01
N MET A 104 -6.72 -5.08 3.14
CA MET A 104 -8.02 -4.97 3.80
C MET A 104 -9.12 -5.78 3.12
N ALA A 105 -9.21 -5.71 1.79
CA ALA A 105 -10.19 -6.45 0.99
C ALA A 105 -10.03 -7.98 1.16
N LEU A 106 -8.78 -8.46 1.27
CA LEU A 106 -8.48 -9.87 1.54
C LEU A 106 -8.73 -10.27 3.00
N ALA A 107 -8.44 -9.39 3.96
CA ALA A 107 -8.61 -9.66 5.39
C ALA A 107 -10.08 -9.67 5.82
N MET A 108 -10.93 -8.83 5.23
CA MET A 108 -12.34 -8.67 5.61
C MET A 108 -13.15 -9.98 5.59
N PRO A 109 -13.15 -10.81 4.52
CA PRO A 109 -13.88 -12.08 4.54
C PRO A 109 -13.37 -13.05 5.61
N ILE A 110 -12.07 -13.04 5.91
CA ILE A 110 -11.46 -13.87 6.96
C ILE A 110 -11.98 -13.43 8.33
N VAL A 111 -11.96 -12.12 8.62
CA VAL A 111 -12.46 -11.55 9.87
C VAL A 111 -13.95 -11.86 10.06
N VAL A 112 -14.74 -11.72 9.00
CA VAL A 112 -16.17 -12.05 9.02
C VAL A 112 -16.39 -13.53 9.36
N PHE A 113 -15.69 -14.44 8.66
CA PHE A 113 -15.79 -15.87 8.92
C PHE A 113 -15.42 -16.23 10.37
N LEU A 114 -14.35 -15.64 10.90
CA LEU A 114 -13.92 -15.88 12.27
C LEU A 114 -14.91 -15.33 13.32
N ARG A 115 -15.53 -14.17 13.07
CA ARG A 115 -16.57 -13.64 13.98
C ARG A 115 -17.79 -14.54 14.03
N GLU A 116 -18.23 -15.03 12.86
CA GLU A 116 -19.37 -15.94 12.74
C GLU A 116 -19.06 -17.31 13.37
N ALA A 117 -17.87 -17.87 13.13
CA ALA A 117 -17.45 -19.15 13.72
C ALA A 117 -17.18 -19.06 15.24
N GLY A 118 -16.74 -17.90 15.73
CA GLY A 118 -16.43 -17.65 17.14
C GLY A 118 -17.62 -17.23 17.99
N GLY A 119 -18.83 -17.13 17.43
CA GLY A 119 -20.03 -16.71 18.17
C GLY A 119 -20.01 -15.25 18.66
N THR A 120 -19.25 -14.38 17.98
CA THR A 120 -19.16 -12.93 18.26
C THR A 120 -19.83 -12.09 17.18
N SER A 121 -20.79 -12.70 16.48
CA SER A 121 -21.85 -11.98 15.80
C SER A 121 -22.78 -11.43 16.87
N ASP A 122 -22.65 -10.14 17.16
CA ASP A 122 -23.69 -9.41 17.89
C ASP A 122 -25.03 -9.51 17.13
#